data_AF-A0A1Y0FXT9-F1
#
_entry.id   AF-A0A1Y0FXT9-F1
#
_cell.length_a   1.000
_cell.length_b   1.000
_cell.length_c   1.000
_cell.angle_alpha   90.00
_cell.angle_beta   90.00
_cell.angle_gamma   90.00
#
_symmetry.space_group_name_H-M   'P 1'
#
loop_
_entity.id
_entity.type
_entity.pdbx_description
1 polymer ?
#
loop_
_entity_poly.entity_id
_entity_poly.type
_entity_poly.pdbx_seq_one_letter_code
_entity_poly.pdbx_strand_id
1 'polypeptide(L)'
;MDPYMNALKEKEGVWFVHDGECPICQHAAKALRIKEDYGTLHTVNARDVSEDEPLIKEINQLGLDLDEGMVIYTRGEFFHGKDALKFIAQYGESKNTFMAAAKGFFWSDHLSRLMYPWMRGARNWFLRRKKVHRIDNLALKSEPIFKSIFGNSWEELPLVMKRHYANRPYTQDTTTVNGVLNIMCKPPLLYMSPLMSLLGQIPTRNDNNVPVSVNFQSDANYKYFYFNRVFHFANGKPYTFQSRMLQIKGDEVVEIMRFGFGWKMRYAWDGEKVVLSHKGYALQLFGHLIPLPLTILLGAGYAEEHPIDDNTFDMQTHITHPWWGKVYEYKGRFKIAE
;
A
#
# COMPACT_ATOMS: atom_id res chain seq x y z
N MET A 1 -31.91 7.23 13.53
CA MET A 1 -31.20 8.43 13.99
C MET A 1 -30.18 7.94 15.00
N ASP A 2 -28.91 7.93 14.62
CA ASP A 2 -27.85 7.26 15.39
C ASP A 2 -27.55 8.01 16.69
N PRO A 3 -27.76 7.41 17.89
CA PRO A 3 -27.51 8.07 19.18
C PRO A 3 -26.04 8.48 19.36
N TYR A 4 -25.09 7.87 18.65
CA TYR A 4 -23.67 8.23 18.72
C TYR A 4 -23.35 9.55 18.01
N MET A 5 -24.05 9.86 16.92
CA MET A 5 -23.91 11.14 16.21
C MET A 5 -24.40 12.33 17.04
N ASN A 6 -25.33 12.11 17.97
CA ASN A 6 -25.76 13.15 18.91
C ASN A 6 -24.67 13.43 19.97
N ALA A 7 -24.03 12.39 20.52
CA ALA A 7 -22.95 12.55 21.50
C ALA A 7 -21.71 13.27 20.92
N LEU A 8 -21.43 13.10 19.63
CA LEU A 8 -20.34 13.81 18.94
C LEU A 8 -20.67 15.28 18.64
N LYS A 9 -21.93 15.58 18.32
CA LYS A 9 -22.38 16.97 18.10
C LYS A 9 -22.33 17.81 19.38
N GLU A 10 -22.40 17.17 20.54
CA GLU A 10 -22.26 17.82 21.85
C GLU A 10 -20.80 18.06 22.26
N LYS A 11 -19.82 17.45 21.57
CA LYS A 11 -18.40 17.72 21.81
C LYS A 11 -18.02 19.09 21.25
N GLU A 12 -18.07 20.11 22.10
CA GLU A 12 -17.54 21.44 21.80
C GLU A 12 -16.01 21.47 21.74
N GLY A 13 -15.46 22.50 21.10
CA GLY A 13 -14.02 22.73 21.00
C GLY A 13 -13.32 21.96 19.87
N VAL A 14 -12.03 21.71 20.07
CA VAL A 14 -11.18 20.98 19.13
C VAL A 14 -10.61 19.75 19.81
N TRP A 15 -10.83 18.59 19.22
CA TRP A 15 -10.36 17.30 19.72
C TRP A 15 -9.20 16.82 18.87
N PHE A 16 -8.02 16.71 19.47
CA PHE A 16 -6.78 16.25 18.83
C PHE A 16 -6.48 14.82 19.27
N VAL A 17 -6.80 13.85 18.40
CA VAL A 17 -6.51 12.43 18.61
C VAL A 17 -5.15 12.12 18.00
N HIS A 18 -4.24 11.60 18.83
CA HIS A 18 -2.88 11.32 18.37
C HIS A 18 -2.27 10.09 19.04
N ASP A 19 -1.20 9.58 18.45
CA ASP A 19 -0.37 8.55 19.06
C ASP A 19 0.51 9.20 20.16
N GLY A 20 0.23 8.86 21.41
CA GLY A 20 0.97 9.33 22.58
C GLY A 20 2.43 8.87 22.60
N GLU A 21 2.80 7.80 21.88
CA GLU A 21 4.19 7.33 21.83
C GLU A 21 5.03 8.00 20.72
N CYS A 22 4.38 8.68 19.79
CA CYS A 22 5.06 9.37 18.70
C CYS A 22 5.59 10.74 19.19
N PRO A 23 6.93 10.96 19.19
CA PRO A 23 7.49 12.24 19.65
C PRO A 23 7.00 13.44 18.84
N ILE A 24 6.82 13.27 17.52
CA ILE A 24 6.33 14.33 16.63
C ILE A 24 4.89 14.71 17.01
N CYS A 25 4.03 13.73 17.25
CA CYS A 25 2.65 13.95 17.67
C CYS A 25 2.56 14.61 19.05
N GLN A 26 3.38 14.20 20.01
CA GLN A 26 3.44 14.84 21.33
C GLN A 26 3.87 16.31 21.23
N HIS A 27 4.86 16.63 20.40
CA HIS A 27 5.28 18.02 20.19
C HIS A 27 4.18 18.83 19.51
N ALA A 28 3.48 18.25 18.53
CA ALA A 28 2.32 18.88 17.92
C ALA A 28 1.22 19.16 18.95
N ALA A 29 0.87 18.18 19.82
CA ALA A 29 -0.11 18.34 20.89
C ALA A 29 0.24 19.48 21.85
N LYS A 30 1.49 19.52 22.34
CA LYS A 30 1.97 20.55 23.28
C LYS A 30 2.05 21.93 22.66
N ALA A 31 2.41 22.00 21.38
CA ALA A 31 2.54 23.25 20.66
C ALA A 31 1.19 23.82 20.23
N LEU A 32 0.14 22.98 20.15
CA LEU A 32 -1.19 23.39 19.76
C LEU A 32 -1.80 24.25 20.88
N ARG A 33 -1.69 25.57 20.71
CA ARG A 33 -2.57 26.54 21.34
C ARG A 33 -3.44 27.08 20.23
N ILE A 34 -4.73 26.83 20.33
CA ILE A 34 -5.69 27.23 19.33
C ILE A 34 -6.16 28.64 19.67
N LYS A 35 -6.34 29.48 18.65
CA LYS A 35 -6.99 30.78 18.81
C LYS A 35 -8.32 30.62 19.55
N GLU A 36 -8.64 31.60 20.40
CA GLU A 36 -9.85 31.63 21.23
C GLU A 36 -11.14 31.32 20.44
N ASP A 37 -11.18 31.68 19.15
CA ASP A 37 -12.30 31.45 18.21
C ASP A 37 -12.73 29.98 18.03
N TYR A 38 -11.88 29.01 18.38
CA TYR A 38 -12.15 27.56 18.20
C TYR A 38 -12.40 26.82 19.52
N GLY A 39 -12.49 27.53 20.64
CA GLY A 39 -12.79 26.95 21.95
C GLY A 39 -11.63 26.17 22.58
N THR A 40 -11.95 25.28 23.52
CA THR A 40 -10.95 24.51 24.28
C THR A 40 -10.35 23.38 23.44
N LEU A 41 -9.03 23.21 23.55
CA LEU A 41 -8.32 22.06 22.98
C LEU A 41 -8.40 20.86 23.94
N HIS A 42 -8.91 19.74 23.43
CA HIS A 42 -8.90 18.44 24.08
C HIS A 42 -7.91 17.51 23.38
N THR A 43 -6.86 17.09 24.08
CA THR A 43 -5.89 16.12 23.56
C THR A 43 -6.24 14.72 24.00
N VAL A 44 -6.33 13.79 23.05
CA VAL A 44 -6.71 12.40 23.28
C VAL A 44 -5.58 11.49 22.79
N ASN A 45 -5.02 10.68 23.69
CA ASN A 45 -4.07 9.64 23.31
C ASN A 45 -4.83 8.42 22.80
N ALA A 46 -4.65 8.09 21.52
CA ALA A 46 -5.30 6.96 20.87
C ALA A 46 -4.97 5.59 21.49
N ARG A 47 -3.93 5.49 22.33
CA ARG A 47 -3.54 4.24 23.00
C ARG A 47 -4.26 3.97 24.32
N ASP A 48 -4.80 5.01 24.96
CA ASP A 48 -5.35 4.93 26.31
C ASP A 48 -6.89 4.94 26.33
N VAL A 49 -7.52 4.99 25.15
CA VAL A 49 -8.95 5.26 24.98
C VAL A 49 -9.65 4.01 24.47
N SER A 50 -10.83 3.72 25.02
CA SER A 50 -11.65 2.60 24.58
C SER A 50 -12.13 2.77 23.13
N GLU A 51 -12.22 1.67 22.39
CA GLU A 51 -12.82 1.63 21.05
C GLU A 51 -14.30 2.05 21.06
N ASP A 52 -14.98 1.94 22.20
CA ASP A 52 -16.37 2.36 22.40
C ASP A 52 -16.56 3.87 22.55
N GLU A 53 -15.48 4.64 22.71
CA GLU A 53 -15.56 6.10 22.76
C GLU A 53 -16.18 6.61 21.43
N PRO A 54 -17.27 7.41 21.46
CA PRO A 54 -17.97 7.84 20.25
C PRO A 54 -17.05 8.45 19.18
N LEU A 55 -16.04 9.23 19.61
CA LEU A 55 -15.06 9.84 18.71
C LEU A 55 -14.17 8.81 18.02
N ILE A 56 -13.71 7.77 18.73
CA ILE A 56 -12.88 6.72 18.14
C ILE A 56 -13.72 5.84 17.21
N LYS A 57 -14.95 5.54 17.59
CA LYS A 57 -15.89 4.79 16.75
C LYS A 57 -16.15 5.49 15.41
N GLU A 58 -16.39 6.79 15.42
CA GLU A 58 -16.59 7.57 14.19
C GLU A 58 -15.30 7.64 13.35
N ILE A 59 -14.14 7.84 13.98
CA ILE A 59 -12.82 7.77 13.31
C ILE A 59 -12.66 6.42 12.57
N ASN A 60 -13.03 5.33 13.22
CA ASN A 60 -12.96 3.98 12.65
C ASN A 60 -13.96 3.81 11.49
N GLN A 61 -15.20 4.27 11.66
CA GLN A 61 -16.23 4.23 10.61
C GLN A 61 -15.84 5.04 9.37
N LEU A 62 -15.19 6.18 9.56
CA LEU A 62 -14.64 7.00 8.47
C LEU A 62 -13.36 6.42 7.84
N GLY A 63 -12.82 5.32 8.37
CA GLY A 63 -11.62 4.68 7.86
C GLY A 63 -10.34 5.50 8.09
N LEU A 64 -10.31 6.36 9.11
CA LEU A 64 -9.16 7.21 9.42
C LEU A 64 -8.13 6.41 10.24
N ASP A 65 -7.03 6.04 9.56
CA ASP A 65 -5.96 5.20 10.12
C ASP A 65 -5.06 5.99 11.10
N LEU A 66 -5.19 5.73 12.40
CA LEU A 66 -4.45 6.42 13.46
C LEU A 66 -2.96 6.06 13.47
N ASP A 67 -2.58 4.92 12.87
CA ASP A 67 -1.16 4.57 12.68
C ASP A 67 -0.51 5.36 11.55
N GLU A 68 -1.30 5.96 10.65
CA GLU A 68 -0.78 6.71 9.50
C GLU A 68 -0.90 8.23 9.67
N GLY A 69 -1.70 8.71 10.62
CA GLY A 69 -1.74 10.14 10.96
C GLY A 69 -2.47 10.45 12.27
N MET A 70 -2.35 11.69 12.71
CA MET A 70 -3.21 12.27 13.77
C MET A 70 -4.54 12.71 13.19
N VAL A 71 -5.58 12.79 14.02
CA VAL A 71 -6.91 13.26 13.65
C VAL A 71 -7.28 14.49 14.48
N ILE A 72 -7.88 15.49 13.83
CA ILE A 72 -8.53 16.63 14.48
C ILE A 72 -10.02 16.55 14.19
N TYR A 73 -10.83 16.64 15.24
CA TYR A 73 -12.27 16.82 15.15
C TYR A 73 -12.67 18.20 15.69
N THR A 74 -13.43 18.97 14.91
CA THR A 74 -14.00 20.24 15.36
C THR A 74 -15.21 20.61 14.52
N ARG A 75 -16.26 21.16 15.15
CA ARG A 75 -17.49 21.65 14.49
C ARG A 75 -18.11 20.63 13.51
N GLY A 76 -18.03 19.33 13.83
CA GLY A 76 -18.56 18.25 13.00
C GLY A 76 -17.67 17.79 11.85
N GLU A 77 -16.46 18.36 11.70
CA GLU A 77 -15.52 18.00 10.63
C GLU A 77 -14.30 17.24 11.16
N PHE A 78 -13.81 16.30 10.35
CA PHE A 78 -12.61 15.50 10.63
C PHE A 78 -11.47 15.86 9.67
N PHE A 79 -10.29 16.10 10.23
CA PHE A 79 -9.06 16.32 9.49
C PHE A 79 -8.04 15.25 9.85
N HIS A 80 -7.44 14.58 8.87
CA HIS A 80 -6.51 13.48 9.10
C HIS A 80 -5.14 13.71 8.45
N GLY A 81 -4.08 13.33 9.15
CA GLY A 81 -2.72 13.32 8.63
C GLY A 81 -2.26 14.68 8.13
N LYS A 82 -2.10 14.82 6.81
CA LYS A 82 -1.67 16.08 6.18
C LYS A 82 -2.66 17.22 6.43
N ASP A 83 -3.96 16.93 6.47
CA ASP A 83 -5.00 17.95 6.58
C ASP A 83 -5.13 18.41 8.04
N ALA A 84 -4.89 17.51 9.00
CA ALA A 84 -4.71 17.89 10.41
C ALA A 84 -3.51 18.83 10.59
N LEU A 85 -2.39 18.57 9.91
CA LEU A 85 -1.21 19.45 9.97
C LEU A 85 -1.46 20.82 9.34
N LYS A 86 -2.24 20.89 8.26
CA LYS A 86 -2.68 22.17 7.68
C LYS A 86 -3.58 22.93 8.64
N PHE A 87 -4.53 22.26 9.28
CA PHE A 87 -5.38 22.86 10.29
C PHE A 87 -4.54 23.47 11.42
N ILE A 88 -3.57 22.71 11.93
CA ILE A 88 -2.62 23.19 12.95
C ILE A 88 -1.83 24.42 12.45
N ALA A 89 -1.34 24.38 11.22
CA ALA A 89 -0.59 25.49 10.63
C ALA A 89 -1.46 26.76 10.49
N GLN A 90 -2.73 26.63 10.13
CA GLN A 90 -3.64 27.77 9.94
C GLN A 90 -4.09 28.39 11.27
N TYR A 91 -4.43 27.55 12.26
CA TYR A 91 -5.10 28.00 13.48
C TYR A 91 -4.22 27.98 14.74
N GLY A 92 -3.01 27.43 14.67
CA GLY A 92 -2.05 27.41 15.77
C GLY A 92 -1.39 28.77 16.04
N GLU A 93 -1.20 29.09 17.31
CA GLU A 93 -0.40 30.26 17.73
C GLU A 93 1.07 30.13 17.30
N SER A 94 1.65 31.21 16.79
CA SER A 94 3.02 31.25 16.25
C SER A 94 4.13 31.40 17.31
N LYS A 95 3.93 30.94 18.54
CA LYS A 95 4.89 31.17 19.63
C LYS A 95 6.09 30.19 19.62
N ASN A 96 6.05 29.11 18.82
CA ASN A 96 7.07 28.05 18.81
C ASN A 96 7.74 27.87 17.43
N THR A 97 9.04 27.52 17.42
CA THR A 97 9.82 27.23 16.19
C THR A 97 9.22 26.11 15.34
N PHE A 98 8.67 25.08 15.97
CA PHE A 98 7.91 24.01 15.31
C PHE A 98 6.71 24.57 14.53
N MET A 99 5.98 25.54 15.10
CA MET A 99 4.83 26.16 14.44
C MET A 99 5.25 27.08 13.30
N ALA A 100 6.40 27.75 13.39
CA ALA A 100 6.94 28.52 12.28
C ALA A 100 7.29 27.61 11.08
N ALA A 101 7.93 26.47 11.34
CA ALA A 101 8.21 25.47 10.32
C ALA A 101 6.93 24.85 9.74
N ALA A 102 5.97 24.47 10.60
CA ALA A 102 4.69 23.93 10.17
C ALA A 102 3.92 24.93 9.29
N LYS A 103 3.89 26.23 9.67
CA LYS A 103 3.32 27.30 8.84
C LYS A 103 4.02 27.41 7.50
N GLY A 104 5.35 27.45 7.45
CA GLY A 104 6.10 27.51 6.20
C GLY A 104 5.81 26.32 5.27
N PHE A 105 5.82 25.09 5.80
CA PHE A 105 5.67 23.88 4.99
C PHE A 105 4.21 23.53 4.62
N PHE A 106 3.25 23.85 5.49
CA PHE A 106 1.86 23.41 5.35
C PHE A 106 0.88 24.54 4.99
N TRP A 107 1.36 25.76 4.73
CA TRP A 107 0.51 26.83 4.19
C TRP A 107 0.11 26.62 2.72
N SER A 108 0.88 25.81 1.97
CA SER A 108 0.57 25.43 0.59
C SER A 108 0.16 23.96 0.47
N ASP A 109 -0.92 23.71 -0.29
CA ASP A 109 -1.39 22.38 -0.62
C ASP A 109 -0.37 21.52 -1.38
N HIS A 110 0.50 22.15 -2.17
CA HIS A 110 1.55 21.45 -2.91
C HIS A 110 2.68 21.00 -1.98
N LEU A 111 3.14 21.90 -1.12
CA LEU A 111 4.24 21.63 -0.20
C LEU A 111 3.84 20.63 0.88
N SER A 112 2.60 20.71 1.39
CA SER A 112 2.02 19.70 2.29
C SER A 112 2.05 18.30 1.68
N ARG A 113 1.65 18.16 0.42
CA ARG A 113 1.69 16.88 -0.30
C ARG A 113 3.11 16.35 -0.46
N LEU A 114 4.07 17.22 -0.75
CA LEU A 114 5.48 16.84 -0.94
C LEU A 114 6.15 16.43 0.38
N MET A 115 5.92 17.18 1.45
CA MET A 115 6.62 17.02 2.74
C MET A 115 6.01 15.95 3.63
N TYR A 116 4.70 15.71 3.54
CA TYR A 116 4.01 14.80 4.45
C TYR A 116 4.56 13.35 4.45
N PRO A 117 4.87 12.72 3.30
CA PRO A 117 5.48 11.39 3.29
C PRO A 117 6.80 11.30 4.07
N TRP A 118 7.61 12.36 4.06
CA TRP A 118 8.86 12.42 4.82
C TRP A 118 8.61 12.47 6.32
N MET A 119 7.66 13.29 6.77
CA MET A 119 7.29 13.36 8.20
C MET A 119 6.65 12.06 8.68
N ARG A 120 5.82 11.43 7.86
CA ARG A 120 5.27 10.10 8.13
C ARG A 120 6.38 9.05 8.22
N GLY A 121 7.36 9.10 7.33
CA GLY A 121 8.57 8.27 7.40
C GLY A 121 9.35 8.47 8.70
N ALA A 122 9.56 9.72 9.12
CA ALA A 122 10.21 10.04 10.39
C ALA A 122 9.41 9.51 11.59
N ARG A 123 8.09 9.71 11.62
CA ARG A 123 7.18 9.13 12.64
C ARG A 123 7.37 7.62 12.73
N ASN A 124 7.28 6.92 11.60
CA ASN A 124 7.36 5.46 11.56
C ASN A 124 8.74 4.97 12.00
N TRP A 125 9.81 5.71 11.67
CA TRP A 125 11.16 5.41 12.16
C TRP A 125 11.28 5.54 13.68
N PHE A 126 10.74 6.62 14.27
CA PHE A 126 10.77 6.81 15.73
C PHE A 126 9.99 5.71 16.47
N LEU A 127 8.78 5.38 15.99
CA LEU A 127 7.96 4.32 16.60
C LEU A 127 8.65 2.95 16.52
N ARG A 128 9.26 2.63 15.37
CA ARG A 128 10.04 1.40 15.20
C ARG A 128 11.25 1.34 16.13
N ARG A 129 11.99 2.45 16.28
CA ARG A 129 13.14 2.51 17.19
C ARG A 129 12.73 2.29 18.64
N LYS A 130 11.57 2.79 19.05
CA LYS A 130 10.98 2.53 20.37
C LYS A 130 10.35 1.15 20.53
N LYS A 131 10.28 0.33 19.46
CA LYS A 131 9.57 -0.97 19.41
C LYS A 131 8.09 -0.84 19.83
N VAL A 132 7.48 0.28 19.50
CA VAL A 132 6.07 0.53 19.82
C VAL A 132 5.20 -0.20 18.79
N HIS A 133 4.21 -0.95 19.27
CA HIS A 133 3.27 -1.66 18.41
C HIS A 133 2.27 -0.71 17.77
N ARG A 134 1.76 -1.11 16.60
CA ARG A 134 0.65 -0.42 15.92
C ARG A 134 -0.59 -0.37 16.81
N ILE A 135 -1.36 0.71 16.68
CA ILE A 135 -2.66 0.89 17.32
C ILE A 135 -3.68 -0.03 16.65
N ASP A 136 -3.63 -0.12 15.31
CA ASP A 136 -4.50 -0.96 14.48
C ASP A 136 -6.00 -0.72 14.72
N ASN A 137 -6.39 0.57 14.83
CA ASN A 137 -7.77 0.98 15.08
C ASN A 137 -8.77 0.53 13.99
N LEU A 138 -8.28 0.20 12.80
CA LEU A 138 -9.08 -0.31 11.68
C LEU A 138 -9.02 -1.84 11.56
N ALA A 139 -8.45 -2.54 12.54
CA ALA A 139 -8.28 -3.99 12.57
C ALA A 139 -7.66 -4.58 11.28
N LEU A 140 -6.69 -3.89 10.68
CA LEU A 140 -6.14 -4.23 9.36
C LEU A 140 -5.44 -5.58 9.36
N LYS A 141 -4.92 -6.03 10.50
CA LYS A 141 -4.29 -7.35 10.63
C LYS A 141 -5.27 -8.52 10.57
N SER A 142 -6.57 -8.26 10.70
CA SER A 142 -7.59 -9.32 10.72
C SER A 142 -7.93 -9.84 9.33
N GLU A 143 -7.70 -9.04 8.29
CA GLU A 143 -8.12 -9.34 6.92
C GLU A 143 -6.94 -9.38 5.93
N PRO A 144 -7.02 -10.21 4.87
CA PRO A 144 -5.99 -10.24 3.84
C PRO A 144 -5.85 -8.91 3.09
N ILE A 145 -4.63 -8.59 2.65
CA ILE A 145 -4.32 -7.36 1.90
C ILE A 145 -5.26 -7.19 0.69
N PHE A 146 -5.50 -8.30 0.00
CA PHE A 146 -6.28 -8.34 -1.24
C PHE A 146 -7.79 -8.35 -1.04
N LYS A 147 -8.31 -8.57 0.18
CA LYS A 147 -9.75 -8.50 0.42
C LYS A 147 -10.31 -7.11 0.08
N SER A 148 -9.64 -6.06 0.50
CA SER A 148 -10.01 -4.68 0.15
C SER A 148 -9.79 -4.33 -1.33
N ILE A 149 -8.89 -5.04 -2.03
CA ILE A 149 -8.59 -4.85 -3.45
C ILE A 149 -9.71 -5.44 -4.31
N PHE A 150 -10.15 -6.67 -3.99
CA PHE A 150 -11.25 -7.33 -4.67
C PHE A 150 -12.63 -6.82 -4.22
N GLY A 151 -12.72 -6.21 -3.03
CA GLY A 151 -13.95 -5.67 -2.49
C GLY A 151 -15.05 -6.74 -2.41
N ASN A 152 -16.20 -6.46 -2.99
CA ASN A 152 -17.36 -7.37 -2.97
C ASN A 152 -17.08 -8.72 -3.64
N SER A 153 -16.19 -8.76 -4.64
CA SER A 153 -15.87 -10.01 -5.36
C SER A 153 -14.96 -10.95 -4.56
N TRP A 154 -14.42 -10.51 -3.42
CA TRP A 154 -13.58 -11.37 -2.58
C TRP A 154 -14.30 -12.65 -2.17
N GLU A 155 -15.59 -12.56 -1.82
CA GLU A 155 -16.33 -13.73 -1.35
C GLU A 155 -16.62 -14.76 -2.45
N GLU A 156 -16.66 -14.32 -3.70
CA GLU A 156 -16.88 -15.13 -4.89
C GLU A 156 -15.62 -15.89 -5.34
N LEU A 157 -14.43 -15.47 -4.86
CA LEU A 157 -13.17 -16.10 -5.24
C LEU A 157 -13.13 -17.57 -4.81
N PRO A 158 -12.69 -18.49 -5.69
CA PRO A 158 -12.45 -19.88 -5.31
C PRO A 158 -11.40 -20.02 -4.21
N LEU A 159 -11.44 -21.16 -3.51
CA LEU A 159 -10.60 -21.41 -2.33
C LEU A 159 -9.10 -21.23 -2.61
N VAL A 160 -8.62 -21.71 -3.76
CA VAL A 160 -7.22 -21.54 -4.17
C VAL A 160 -6.81 -20.08 -4.29
N MET A 161 -7.69 -19.21 -4.79
CA MET A 161 -7.43 -17.77 -4.92
C MET A 161 -7.44 -17.10 -3.55
N LYS A 162 -8.40 -17.43 -2.69
CA LYS A 162 -8.41 -16.94 -1.29
C LYS A 162 -7.14 -17.32 -0.54
N ARG A 163 -6.63 -18.55 -0.75
CA ARG A 163 -5.36 -19.02 -0.15
C ARG A 163 -4.14 -18.32 -0.76
N HIS A 164 -4.09 -18.17 -2.09
CA HIS A 164 -3.03 -17.45 -2.78
C HIS A 164 -2.89 -16.00 -2.28
N TYR A 165 -4.02 -15.35 -2.00
CA TYR A 165 -4.12 -13.97 -1.55
C TYR A 165 -4.32 -13.81 -0.02
N ALA A 166 -4.01 -14.83 0.78
CA ALA A 166 -4.37 -14.88 2.21
C ALA A 166 -3.52 -13.98 3.12
N ASN A 167 -2.37 -13.51 2.67
CA ASN A 167 -1.44 -12.72 3.48
C ASN A 167 -2.10 -11.43 4.01
N ARG A 168 -1.99 -11.22 5.33
CA ARG A 168 -2.54 -10.05 6.03
C ARG A 168 -1.46 -8.96 6.18
N PRO A 169 -1.79 -7.67 6.16
CA PRO A 169 -0.80 -6.62 6.34
C PRO A 169 -0.29 -6.59 7.78
N TYR A 170 0.94 -6.14 8.00
CA TYR A 170 1.52 -6.00 9.35
C TYR A 170 1.67 -7.31 10.14
N THR A 171 1.76 -8.43 9.43
CA THR A 171 2.03 -9.76 9.98
C THR A 171 3.35 -10.32 9.41
N GLN A 172 3.66 -11.58 9.74
CA GLN A 172 4.75 -12.35 9.14
C GLN A 172 4.21 -13.50 8.29
N ASP A 173 2.96 -13.38 7.81
CA ASP A 173 2.33 -14.42 7.01
C ASP A 173 3.18 -14.70 5.76
N THR A 174 3.31 -15.98 5.43
CA THR A 174 4.07 -16.44 4.27
C THR A 174 3.25 -17.50 3.55
N THR A 175 3.11 -17.34 2.24
CA THR A 175 2.46 -18.32 1.36
C THR A 175 3.44 -18.68 0.26
N THR A 176 3.61 -19.96 -0.03
CA THR A 176 4.51 -20.41 -1.11
C THR A 176 3.72 -21.15 -2.17
N VAL A 177 4.02 -20.87 -3.44
CA VAL A 177 3.50 -21.64 -4.57
C VAL A 177 4.66 -22.14 -5.41
N ASN A 178 4.55 -23.37 -5.88
CA ASN A 178 5.53 -24.00 -6.78
C ASN A 178 4.87 -24.30 -8.11
N GLY A 179 5.58 -24.08 -9.20
CA GLY A 179 5.04 -24.27 -10.53
C GLY A 179 6.09 -24.47 -11.60
N VAL A 180 5.61 -24.67 -12.81
CA VAL A 180 6.46 -24.84 -14.00
C VAL A 180 5.95 -23.87 -15.06
N LEU A 181 6.85 -23.05 -15.60
CA LEU A 181 6.55 -22.00 -16.56
C LEU A 181 7.22 -22.22 -17.91
N ASN A 182 6.56 -21.75 -18.96
CA ASN A 182 7.17 -21.48 -20.26
C ASN A 182 7.34 -19.98 -20.40
N ILE A 183 8.53 -19.53 -20.77
CA ILE A 183 8.89 -18.10 -20.89
C ILE A 183 9.24 -17.80 -22.34
N MET A 184 8.60 -16.76 -22.87
CA MET A 184 8.84 -16.21 -24.19
C MET A 184 9.25 -14.74 -24.08
N CYS A 185 10.32 -14.37 -24.77
CA CYS A 185 10.83 -13.02 -24.89
C CYS A 185 11.29 -12.78 -26.33
N LYS A 186 10.75 -11.74 -26.97
CA LYS A 186 11.08 -11.34 -28.33
C LYS A 186 11.85 -10.01 -28.35
N PRO A 187 12.60 -9.73 -29.43
CA PRO A 187 13.09 -8.39 -29.72
C PRO A 187 11.96 -7.33 -29.70
N PRO A 188 12.25 -6.09 -29.30
CA PRO A 188 13.56 -5.59 -28.85
C PRO A 188 13.86 -5.85 -27.38
N LEU A 189 12.89 -6.30 -26.58
CA LEU A 189 13.07 -6.54 -25.14
C LEU A 189 14.22 -7.53 -24.87
N LEU A 190 14.37 -8.54 -25.73
CA LEU A 190 15.48 -9.49 -25.68
C LEU A 190 16.86 -8.82 -25.80
N TYR A 191 17.00 -7.72 -26.55
CA TYR A 191 18.28 -6.99 -26.65
C TYR A 191 18.62 -6.22 -25.37
N MET A 192 17.61 -5.87 -24.57
CA MET A 192 17.78 -5.18 -23.30
C MET A 192 18.12 -6.14 -22.15
N SER A 193 18.35 -7.42 -22.41
CA SER A 193 18.56 -8.44 -21.38
C SER A 193 19.65 -8.14 -20.35
N PRO A 194 20.85 -7.65 -20.74
CA PRO A 194 21.87 -7.29 -19.76
C PRO A 194 21.41 -6.20 -18.80
N LEU A 195 20.70 -5.19 -19.31
CA LEU A 195 20.13 -4.10 -18.51
C LEU A 195 19.02 -4.62 -17.58
N MET A 196 18.10 -5.44 -18.10
CA MET A 196 17.01 -6.00 -17.32
C MET A 196 17.52 -6.90 -16.19
N SER A 197 18.55 -7.71 -16.47
CA SER A 197 19.21 -8.55 -15.47
C SER A 197 19.96 -7.72 -14.43
N LEU A 198 20.66 -6.65 -14.85
CA LEU A 198 21.35 -5.73 -13.93
C LEU A 198 20.36 -5.02 -13.00
N LEU A 199 19.23 -4.59 -13.54
CA LEU A 199 18.15 -3.96 -12.79
C LEU A 199 17.36 -4.97 -11.94
N GLY A 200 17.59 -6.29 -12.11
CA GLY A 200 16.86 -7.36 -11.44
C GLY A 200 15.37 -7.34 -11.74
N GLN A 201 15.03 -7.07 -13.00
CA GLN A 201 13.66 -7.06 -13.52
C GLN A 201 13.23 -8.45 -13.98
N ILE A 202 12.15 -8.55 -14.75
CA ILE A 202 11.68 -9.80 -15.35
C ILE A 202 12.80 -10.52 -16.12
N PRO A 203 12.84 -11.87 -16.10
CA PRO A 203 13.82 -12.63 -16.86
C PRO A 203 13.52 -12.55 -18.36
N THR A 204 14.40 -11.90 -19.11
CA THR A 204 14.28 -11.73 -20.57
C THR A 204 15.01 -12.83 -21.32
N ARG A 205 14.50 -14.07 -21.25
CA ARG A 205 15.04 -15.21 -22.00
C ARG A 205 13.92 -16.15 -22.44
N ASN A 206 14.19 -16.98 -23.44
CA ASN A 206 13.28 -18.02 -23.88
C ASN A 206 13.69 -19.34 -23.22
N ASP A 207 12.77 -19.99 -22.51
CA ASP A 207 12.99 -21.31 -21.92
C ASP A 207 11.63 -21.98 -21.65
N ASN A 208 11.61 -23.31 -21.67
CA ASN A 208 10.39 -24.10 -21.45
C ASN A 208 10.57 -25.01 -20.24
N ASN A 209 9.47 -25.33 -19.57
CA ASN A 209 9.45 -26.18 -18.39
C ASN A 209 10.37 -25.69 -17.26
N VAL A 210 10.43 -24.37 -17.05
CA VAL A 210 11.25 -23.75 -16.00
C VAL A 210 10.56 -23.94 -14.65
N PRO A 211 11.14 -24.68 -13.69
CA PRO A 211 10.61 -24.75 -12.34
C PRO A 211 10.75 -23.38 -11.66
N VAL A 212 9.67 -22.94 -11.01
CA VAL A 212 9.60 -21.67 -10.32
C VAL A 212 9.02 -21.87 -8.94
N SER A 213 9.71 -21.37 -7.94
CA SER A 213 9.18 -21.22 -6.58
C SER A 213 8.89 -19.76 -6.33
N VAL A 214 7.72 -19.50 -5.76
CA VAL A 214 7.28 -18.15 -5.47
C VAL A 214 6.83 -18.03 -4.04
N ASN A 215 7.46 -17.11 -3.32
CA ASN A 215 7.22 -16.89 -1.91
C ASN A 215 6.61 -15.49 -1.71
N PHE A 216 5.39 -15.49 -1.19
CA PHE A 216 4.60 -14.32 -0.85
C PHE A 216 4.77 -14.00 0.63
N GLN A 217 5.17 -12.78 0.97
CA GLN A 217 5.44 -12.40 2.36
C GLN A 217 4.74 -11.11 2.74
N SER A 218 4.16 -11.10 3.93
CA SER A 218 3.71 -9.88 4.59
C SER A 218 4.89 -9.12 5.19
N ASP A 219 4.80 -7.79 5.24
CA ASP A 219 5.70 -6.95 6.03
C ASP A 219 5.09 -6.68 7.41
N ALA A 220 5.86 -6.83 8.48
CA ALA A 220 5.40 -6.51 9.82
C ALA A 220 5.15 -4.99 10.06
N ASN A 221 5.73 -4.12 9.22
CA ASN A 221 5.70 -2.67 9.38
C ASN A 221 4.94 -1.94 8.27
N TYR A 222 4.66 -2.59 7.15
CA TYR A 222 4.04 -1.96 5.98
C TYR A 222 2.89 -2.82 5.43
N LYS A 223 1.98 -2.21 4.67
CA LYS A 223 0.93 -2.93 3.90
C LYS A 223 1.50 -3.62 2.64
N TYR A 224 2.81 -3.82 2.56
CA TYR A 224 3.43 -4.41 1.38
C TYR A 224 3.18 -5.91 1.36
N PHE A 225 2.84 -6.39 0.16
CA PHE A 225 2.82 -7.80 -0.18
C PHE A 225 4.05 -8.09 -1.04
N TYR A 226 5.08 -8.73 -0.46
CA TYR A 226 6.31 -9.04 -1.18
C TYR A 226 6.13 -10.26 -2.05
N PHE A 227 6.72 -10.21 -3.24
CA PHE A 227 6.63 -11.24 -4.25
C PHE A 227 8.05 -11.65 -4.67
N ASN A 228 8.51 -12.77 -4.11
CA ASN A 228 9.86 -13.29 -4.33
C ASN A 228 9.81 -14.53 -5.23
N ARG A 229 10.18 -14.35 -6.50
CA ARG A 229 10.19 -15.44 -7.49
C ARG A 229 11.60 -15.93 -7.73
N VAL A 230 11.80 -17.23 -7.72
CA VAL A 230 13.07 -17.89 -8.04
C VAL A 230 12.85 -18.81 -9.24
N PHE A 231 13.50 -18.51 -10.36
CA PHE A 231 13.42 -19.25 -11.60
C PHE A 231 14.64 -20.16 -11.75
N HIS A 232 14.41 -21.47 -11.90
CA HIS A 232 15.45 -22.48 -12.07
C HIS A 232 15.64 -22.83 -13.54
N PHE A 233 16.35 -21.96 -14.28
CA PHE A 233 16.66 -22.21 -15.69
C PHE A 233 17.57 -23.43 -15.86
N ALA A 234 17.42 -24.16 -16.98
CA ALA A 234 18.18 -25.39 -17.23
C ALA A 234 19.71 -25.18 -17.19
N ASN A 235 20.17 -23.99 -17.60
CA ASN A 235 21.57 -23.61 -17.60
C ASN A 235 21.78 -22.31 -16.81
N GLY A 236 22.47 -22.42 -15.67
CA GLY A 236 22.96 -21.27 -14.90
C GLY A 236 22.47 -21.22 -13.45
N LYS A 237 22.81 -20.12 -12.76
CA LYS A 237 22.34 -19.87 -11.40
C LYS A 237 20.83 -19.51 -11.42
N PRO A 238 20.08 -19.86 -10.37
CA PRO A 238 18.69 -19.42 -10.23
C PRO A 238 18.58 -17.90 -10.39
N TYR A 239 17.57 -17.46 -11.13
CA TYR A 239 17.29 -16.04 -11.32
C TYR A 239 16.24 -15.60 -10.31
N THR A 240 16.55 -14.59 -9.52
CA THR A 240 15.62 -14.05 -8.52
C THR A 240 14.99 -12.78 -9.04
N PHE A 241 13.66 -12.72 -9.05
CA PHE A 241 12.89 -11.51 -9.31
C PHE A 241 12.07 -11.14 -8.07
N GLN A 242 12.42 -10.01 -7.46
CA GLN A 242 11.79 -9.51 -6.24
C GLN A 242 11.04 -8.22 -6.52
N SER A 243 9.81 -8.16 -6.05
CA SER A 243 8.99 -6.97 -6.07
C SER A 243 8.11 -6.90 -4.82
N ARG A 244 7.41 -5.78 -4.67
CA ARG A 244 6.41 -5.59 -3.62
C ARG A 244 5.18 -4.93 -4.20
N MET A 245 4.01 -5.43 -3.85
CA MET A 245 2.74 -4.85 -4.24
C MET A 245 2.21 -3.92 -3.15
N LEU A 246 1.62 -2.81 -3.57
CA LEU A 246 0.95 -1.85 -2.70
C LEU A 246 -0.36 -1.42 -3.35
N GLN A 247 -1.46 -1.51 -2.61
CA GLN A 247 -2.73 -0.93 -3.00
C GLN A 247 -2.63 0.60 -3.02
N ILE A 248 -3.06 1.21 -4.13
CA ILE A 248 -3.13 2.67 -4.28
C ILE A 248 -4.50 3.15 -3.79
N LYS A 249 -5.56 2.61 -4.37
CA LYS A 249 -6.95 2.96 -4.07
C LYS A 249 -7.86 1.90 -4.69
N GLY A 250 -8.84 1.40 -3.92
CA GLY A 250 -9.80 0.41 -4.41
C GLY A 250 -9.07 -0.79 -5.03
N ASP A 251 -9.36 -1.05 -6.29
CA ASP A 251 -8.82 -2.15 -7.09
C ASP A 251 -7.48 -1.82 -7.80
N GLU A 252 -6.96 -0.60 -7.66
CA GLU A 252 -5.66 -0.21 -8.24
C GLU A 252 -4.49 -0.62 -7.32
N VAL A 253 -3.55 -1.37 -7.90
CA VAL A 253 -2.34 -1.86 -7.25
C VAL A 253 -1.12 -1.43 -8.06
N VAL A 254 0.00 -1.16 -7.38
CA VAL A 254 1.31 -1.02 -8.02
C VAL A 254 2.24 -2.13 -7.56
N GLU A 255 2.83 -2.86 -8.51
CA GLU A 255 3.96 -3.76 -8.27
C GLU A 255 5.25 -2.95 -8.44
N ILE A 256 5.94 -2.73 -7.34
CA ILE A 256 7.18 -1.95 -7.26
C ILE A 256 8.36 -2.92 -7.28
N MET A 257 9.14 -2.81 -8.35
CA MET A 257 10.34 -3.60 -8.59
C MET A 257 11.57 -2.86 -8.03
N ARG A 258 12.76 -3.42 -8.25
CA ARG A 258 14.02 -2.80 -7.82
C ARG A 258 14.18 -1.40 -8.41
N PHE A 259 14.88 -0.54 -7.66
CA PHE A 259 15.07 0.89 -7.98
C PHE A 259 13.77 1.72 -8.01
N GLY A 260 12.65 1.17 -7.52
CA GLY A 260 11.38 1.88 -7.39
C GLY A 260 10.55 1.91 -8.68
N PHE A 261 11.00 1.28 -9.76
CA PHE A 261 10.20 1.17 -10.97
C PHE A 261 8.92 0.35 -10.70
N GLY A 262 7.76 0.89 -11.03
CA GLY A 262 6.46 0.33 -10.68
C GLY A 262 5.60 0.09 -11.91
N TRP A 263 4.93 -1.06 -11.95
CA TRP A 263 3.84 -1.34 -12.89
C TRP A 263 2.51 -1.13 -12.16
N LYS A 264 1.69 -0.20 -12.64
CA LYS A 264 0.32 0.01 -12.15
C LYS A 264 -0.64 -0.92 -12.88
N MET A 265 -1.49 -1.58 -12.11
CA MET A 265 -2.52 -2.48 -12.63
C MET A 265 -3.81 -2.36 -11.83
N ARG A 266 -4.91 -2.79 -12.43
CA ARG A 266 -6.20 -2.95 -11.77
C ARG A 266 -6.53 -4.44 -11.68
N TYR A 267 -6.83 -4.90 -10.47
CA TYR A 267 -7.28 -6.25 -10.18
C TYR A 267 -8.81 -6.36 -10.36
N ALA A 268 -9.26 -7.44 -10.96
CA ALA A 268 -10.68 -7.75 -11.05
C ALA A 268 -10.89 -9.26 -11.02
N TRP A 269 -12.03 -9.70 -10.51
CA TRP A 269 -12.56 -11.04 -10.73
C TRP A 269 -13.67 -10.90 -11.78
N ASP A 270 -13.59 -11.67 -12.87
CA ASP A 270 -14.59 -11.61 -13.95
C ASP A 270 -15.66 -12.72 -13.87
N GLY A 271 -15.62 -13.55 -12.82
CA GLY A 271 -16.48 -14.72 -12.65
C GLY A 271 -15.78 -16.05 -12.97
N GLU A 272 -14.68 -16.01 -13.72
CA GLU A 272 -13.92 -17.20 -14.13
C GLU A 272 -12.46 -17.12 -13.66
N LYS A 273 -11.85 -15.94 -13.75
CA LYS A 273 -10.44 -15.72 -13.48
C LYS A 273 -10.17 -14.36 -12.85
N VAL A 274 -9.01 -14.26 -12.21
CA VAL A 274 -8.47 -12.97 -11.76
C VAL A 274 -7.78 -12.30 -12.94
N VAL A 275 -8.05 -11.02 -13.18
CA VAL A 275 -7.52 -10.24 -14.30
C VAL A 275 -6.76 -9.02 -13.77
N LEU A 276 -5.51 -8.87 -14.20
CA LEU A 276 -4.64 -7.73 -13.90
C LEU A 276 -4.49 -6.90 -15.16
N SER A 277 -5.20 -5.78 -15.21
CA SER A 277 -5.26 -4.88 -16.38
C SER A 277 -4.31 -3.69 -16.26
N HIS A 278 -3.56 -3.38 -17.33
CA HIS A 278 -2.58 -2.29 -17.34
C HIS A 278 -3.20 -0.92 -17.02
N LYS A 279 -2.57 -0.17 -16.11
CA LYS A 279 -2.94 1.22 -15.78
C LYS A 279 -1.80 2.24 -15.94
N GLY A 280 -0.63 1.79 -16.38
CA GLY A 280 0.55 2.63 -16.61
C GLY A 280 1.78 2.17 -15.82
N TYR A 281 2.83 2.98 -15.88
CA TYR A 281 4.05 2.81 -15.09
C TYR A 281 4.20 3.96 -14.11
N ALA A 282 5.01 3.75 -13.07
CA ALA A 282 5.32 4.76 -12.09
C ALA A 282 6.76 4.59 -11.55
N LEU A 283 7.29 5.63 -10.91
CA LEU A 283 8.54 5.57 -10.15
C LEU A 283 8.23 5.90 -8.69
N GLN A 284 8.57 4.98 -7.79
CA GLN A 284 8.56 5.23 -6.36
C GLN A 284 9.89 5.88 -5.95
N LEU A 285 9.84 7.17 -5.59
CA LEU A 285 11.00 7.93 -5.14
C LEU A 285 10.66 8.72 -3.88
N PHE A 286 11.43 8.51 -2.81
CA PHE A 286 11.27 9.18 -1.51
C PHE A 286 9.82 9.18 -0.94
N GLY A 287 9.12 8.05 -1.08
CA GLY A 287 7.73 7.91 -0.60
C GLY A 287 6.67 8.50 -1.53
N HIS A 288 7.06 9.07 -2.66
CA HIS A 288 6.17 9.53 -3.72
C HIS A 288 6.06 8.50 -4.83
N LEU A 289 4.87 8.36 -5.41
CA LEU A 289 4.62 7.54 -6.59
C LEU A 289 4.36 8.44 -7.79
N ILE A 290 5.37 8.58 -8.65
CA ILE A 290 5.37 9.50 -9.80
C ILE A 290 4.96 8.74 -11.05
N PRO A 291 3.83 9.05 -11.71
CA PRO A 291 3.43 8.39 -12.96
C PRO A 291 4.47 8.60 -14.08
N LEU A 292 4.73 7.56 -14.87
CA LEU A 292 5.66 7.59 -16.00
C LEU A 292 4.93 7.25 -17.31
N PRO A 293 5.08 8.05 -18.38
CA PRO A 293 4.43 7.82 -19.68
C PRO A 293 5.18 6.77 -20.52
N LEU A 294 5.53 5.63 -19.93
CA LEU A 294 6.38 4.61 -20.57
C LEU A 294 5.61 3.49 -21.26
N THR A 295 4.27 3.49 -21.22
CA THR A 295 3.44 2.45 -21.85
C THR A 295 3.69 2.32 -23.34
N ILE A 296 3.89 3.43 -24.04
CA ILE A 296 4.17 3.43 -25.48
C ILE A 296 5.54 2.80 -25.79
N LEU A 297 6.50 2.92 -24.88
CA LEU A 297 7.88 2.43 -25.04
C LEU A 297 8.05 0.98 -24.58
N LEU A 298 7.43 0.60 -23.46
CA LEU A 298 7.61 -0.71 -22.83
C LEU A 298 6.49 -1.69 -23.17
N GLY A 299 5.35 -1.18 -23.63
CA GLY A 299 4.12 -1.94 -23.84
C GLY A 299 3.20 -1.93 -22.62
N ALA A 300 2.06 -2.59 -22.77
CA ALA A 300 1.08 -2.80 -21.72
C ALA A 300 1.23 -4.22 -21.15
N GLY A 301 1.43 -4.31 -19.83
CA GLY A 301 1.41 -5.57 -19.10
C GLY A 301 -0.02 -6.05 -18.82
N TYR A 302 -0.26 -7.33 -18.98
CA TYR A 302 -1.53 -7.98 -18.64
C TYR A 302 -1.22 -9.31 -17.97
N ALA A 303 -1.98 -9.67 -16.95
CA ALA A 303 -1.93 -11.01 -16.37
C ALA A 303 -3.31 -11.54 -16.05
N GLU A 304 -3.42 -12.86 -16.06
CA GLU A 304 -4.61 -13.58 -15.65
C GLU A 304 -4.25 -14.83 -14.86
N GLU A 305 -5.10 -15.16 -13.89
CA GLU A 305 -4.96 -16.32 -13.02
C GLU A 305 -6.27 -17.10 -12.99
N HIS A 306 -6.20 -18.34 -13.47
CA HIS A 306 -7.34 -19.23 -13.63
C HIS A 306 -7.31 -20.30 -12.54
N PRO A 307 -8.28 -20.32 -11.62
CA PRO A 307 -8.38 -21.39 -10.63
C PRO A 307 -8.73 -22.71 -11.33
N ILE A 308 -8.02 -23.80 -11.00
CA ILE A 308 -8.25 -25.13 -11.59
C ILE A 308 -8.91 -26.06 -10.57
N ASP A 309 -8.40 -26.07 -9.34
CA ASP A 309 -8.94 -26.80 -8.20
C ASP A 309 -8.62 -26.05 -6.90
N ASP A 310 -8.85 -26.66 -5.73
CA ASP A 310 -8.67 -26.04 -4.42
C ASP A 310 -7.20 -25.70 -4.06
N ASN A 311 -6.24 -26.21 -4.81
CA ASN A 311 -4.80 -26.06 -4.56
C ASN A 311 -3.99 -25.64 -5.78
N THR A 312 -4.57 -25.68 -6.99
CA THR A 312 -3.87 -25.37 -8.24
C THR A 312 -4.55 -24.29 -9.06
N PHE A 313 -3.73 -23.49 -9.73
CA PHE A 313 -4.17 -22.45 -10.65
C PHE A 313 -3.19 -22.27 -11.80
N ASP A 314 -3.71 -21.89 -12.96
CA ASP A 314 -2.90 -21.49 -14.12
C ASP A 314 -2.71 -19.98 -14.10
N MET A 315 -1.51 -19.53 -14.47
CA MET A 315 -1.18 -18.11 -14.55
C MET A 315 -0.58 -17.82 -15.92
N GLN A 316 -1.02 -16.73 -16.53
CA GLN A 316 -0.41 -16.19 -17.74
C GLN A 316 -0.16 -14.69 -17.55
N THR A 317 1.05 -14.24 -17.82
CA THR A 317 1.41 -12.83 -17.86
C THR A 317 2.06 -12.53 -19.19
N HIS A 318 1.69 -11.42 -19.82
CA HIS A 318 2.33 -10.98 -21.05
C HIS A 318 2.48 -9.46 -21.11
N ILE A 319 3.42 -9.00 -21.93
CA ILE A 319 3.59 -7.60 -22.25
C ILE A 319 3.37 -7.43 -23.76
N THR A 320 2.42 -6.58 -24.11
CA THR A 320 2.07 -6.28 -25.50
C THR A 320 2.50 -4.86 -25.84
N HIS A 321 3.42 -4.76 -26.79
CA HIS A 321 3.95 -3.51 -27.27
C HIS A 321 3.15 -2.98 -28.48
N PRO A 322 2.91 -1.66 -28.62
CA PRO A 322 2.09 -1.11 -29.70
C PRO A 322 2.56 -1.47 -31.12
N TRP A 323 3.87 -1.52 -31.35
CA TRP A 323 4.46 -1.78 -32.67
C TRP A 323 4.91 -3.22 -32.90
N TRP A 324 5.14 -4.00 -31.84
CA TRP A 324 5.76 -5.34 -31.94
C TRP A 324 4.84 -6.46 -31.45
N GLY A 325 3.62 -6.14 -31.01
CA GLY A 325 2.70 -7.09 -30.43
C GLY A 325 3.26 -7.67 -29.13
N LYS A 326 2.99 -8.96 -28.87
CA LYS A 326 3.42 -9.63 -27.65
C LYS A 326 4.95 -9.81 -27.63
N VAL A 327 5.64 -9.03 -26.82
CA VAL A 327 7.11 -9.01 -26.68
C VAL A 327 7.61 -9.86 -25.51
N TYR A 328 6.73 -10.14 -24.54
CA TYR A 328 7.04 -10.99 -23.39
C TYR A 328 5.81 -11.82 -23.01
N GLU A 329 6.03 -13.05 -22.59
CA GLU A 329 5.02 -13.90 -21.98
C GLU A 329 5.67 -14.89 -21.01
N TYR A 330 5.04 -15.14 -19.88
CA TYR A 330 5.18 -16.43 -19.23
C TYR A 330 3.81 -17.01 -18.94
N LYS A 331 3.72 -18.34 -19.02
CA LYS A 331 2.51 -19.07 -18.68
C LYS A 331 2.84 -20.40 -18.05
N GLY A 332 2.02 -20.85 -17.12
CA GLY A 332 2.19 -22.15 -16.51
C GLY A 332 1.28 -22.39 -15.33
N ARG A 333 1.46 -23.55 -14.70
CA ARG A 333 0.62 -24.02 -13.59
C ARG A 333 1.36 -23.91 -12.29
N PHE A 334 0.67 -23.43 -11.26
CA PHE A 334 1.15 -23.34 -9.89
C PHE A 334 0.28 -24.17 -8.95
N LYS A 335 0.92 -24.71 -7.92
CA LYS A 335 0.30 -25.39 -6.80
C LYS A 335 0.73 -24.71 -5.50
N ILE A 336 -0.22 -24.50 -4.60
CA ILE A 336 0.06 -24.02 -3.24
C ILE A 336 0.87 -25.08 -2.50
N ALA A 337 2.01 -24.67 -1.93
CA ALA A 337 2.82 -25.51 -1.07
C ALA A 337 2.11 -25.68 0.27
N GLU A 338 2.06 -26.92 0.77
CA GLU A 338 1.47 -27.26 2.07
C GLU A 338 2.17 -26.57 3.26
#